data_AF-A0A221NSC9-F1
#
_entry.id   AF-A0A221NSC9-F1
#
_cell.length_a   1.000
_cell.length_b   1.000
_cell.length_c   1.000
_cell.angle_alpha   90.00
_cell.angle_beta   90.00
_cell.angle_gamma   90.00
#
_symmetry.space_group_name_H-M   'P 1'
#
loop_
_entity.id
_entity.type
_entity.pdbx_description
1 polymer ?
#
loop_
_entity_poly.entity_id
_entity_poly.type
_entity_poly.pdbx_seq_one_letter_code
_entity_poly.pdbx_strand_id
1 'polypeptide(L)'
;MILTEDQLQDLLDKSLAELPRGTEWAVTLEGSIAEGFGNPSSDIDFLLVGRSEDDLPTMPSLLFVDGRRVEIRTRSVRQLIDQFRAVEKGAKQPGRLSEDLLNRCQRLLHSHPLRGHALIEEAKAVLTVERFRRITADWWAHRARQSLRHAMALLCLGEGDEAADWTRAGLVQTVKSWAAGVGETYLEPKWLSMQLDRAGRSDVRDRYWRLEAAAPAPGDTDAVHAHLADCLGFAEDLGLTGVPRQPERVTVERVAGITTWETGDRIHVLRGRRDVFALGDEAGAVWRSLVLGRPLPRVLATTARTGVTAPGPLLAEFLRYGLIRLAWKGGGTITPSLPLAAPSGPVTPPPSTARPLLSVRGASVGGPRAVDLMPLPADRFAAAAMSLVWSNVVVENAVEDLTGALQRGQWRVAETTARRAVHAALRGLFSAHGVNPLPADTDLARRLDLLPSDTAPIGEHADDLLWRTVDTQEHGDALLTELRTFIARVRGAVGADSFPLSFESADTWRATLELGYDWLRIGAHLDAELPIEEARDLLAGHGTRPHQAG
;
A
#
# COMPACT_ATOMS: atom_id res chain seq x y z
N MET A 1 22.28 -19.17 33.99
CA MET A 1 22.21 -17.69 33.98
C MET A 1 23.64 -17.16 33.89
N ILE A 2 23.91 -16.16 33.06
CA ILE A 2 25.27 -15.64 32.79
C ILE A 2 25.80 -14.66 33.84
N LEU A 3 24.92 -14.17 34.72
CA LEU A 3 25.22 -13.30 35.85
C LEU A 3 24.73 -13.98 37.13
N THR A 4 25.44 -13.74 38.24
CA THR A 4 24.97 -14.15 39.56
C THR A 4 23.87 -13.19 40.05
N GLU A 5 23.09 -13.65 41.02
CA GLU A 5 22.06 -12.80 41.65
C GLU A 5 22.68 -11.56 42.30
N ASP A 6 23.83 -11.69 42.97
CA ASP A 6 24.58 -10.54 43.53
C ASP A 6 24.96 -9.50 42.47
N GLN A 7 25.41 -9.96 41.29
CA GLN A 7 25.74 -9.06 40.17
C GLN A 7 24.50 -8.37 39.62
N LEU A 8 23.37 -9.07 39.53
CA LEU A 8 22.10 -8.48 39.11
C LEU A 8 21.58 -7.47 40.13
N GLN A 9 21.74 -7.75 41.42
CA GLN A 9 21.32 -6.88 42.51
C GLN A 9 22.16 -5.60 42.56
N ASP A 10 23.48 -5.71 42.40
CA ASP A 10 24.39 -4.56 42.30
C ASP A 10 24.07 -3.65 41.09
N LEU A 11 23.87 -4.25 39.91
CA LEU A 11 23.45 -3.51 38.71
C LEU A 11 22.09 -2.83 38.91
N LEU A 12 21.14 -3.52 39.54
CA LEU A 12 19.83 -2.95 39.86
C LEU A 12 19.98 -1.74 40.79
N ASP A 13 20.77 -1.84 41.85
CA ASP A 13 20.95 -0.75 42.82
C ASP A 13 21.58 0.49 42.19
N LYS A 14 22.62 0.31 41.37
CA LYS A 14 23.23 1.39 40.59
C LYS A 14 22.24 2.02 39.62
N SER A 15 21.41 1.20 38.96
CA SER A 15 20.43 1.68 38.00
C SER A 15 19.28 2.45 38.66
N LEU A 16 18.81 2.01 39.84
CA LEU A 16 17.77 2.70 40.60
C LEU A 16 18.25 4.03 41.17
N ALA A 17 19.55 4.19 41.44
CA ALA A 17 20.14 5.44 41.90
C ALA A 17 20.04 6.57 40.85
N GLU A 18 19.95 6.22 39.56
CA GLU A 18 19.79 7.14 38.43
C GLU A 18 18.31 7.52 38.17
N LEU A 19 17.35 6.85 38.82
CA LEU A 19 15.92 7.14 38.68
C LEU A 19 15.42 8.12 39.77
N PRO A 20 14.34 8.88 39.51
CA PRO A 20 13.74 9.75 40.50
C PRO A 20 13.43 9.01 41.81
N ARG A 21 13.86 9.58 42.93
CA ARG A 21 13.62 8.99 44.27
C ARG A 21 12.12 8.98 44.57
N GLY A 22 11.52 7.80 44.62
CA GLY A 22 10.12 7.63 45.00
C GLY A 22 9.54 6.28 44.59
N THR A 23 8.68 5.74 45.45
CA THR A 23 7.94 4.47 45.34
C THR A 23 8.80 3.21 45.55
N GLU A 24 8.35 2.35 46.45
CA GLU A 24 8.91 1.01 46.62
C GLU A 24 8.43 0.11 45.47
N TRP A 25 9.35 -0.36 44.63
CA TRP A 25 9.06 -1.17 43.46
C TRP A 25 9.25 -2.66 43.74
N ALA A 26 8.31 -3.49 43.30
CA ALA A 26 8.68 -4.87 42.98
C ALA A 26 9.51 -4.86 41.69
N VAL A 27 10.53 -5.70 41.61
CA VAL A 27 11.46 -5.70 40.48
C VAL A 27 11.66 -7.12 40.01
N THR A 28 11.62 -7.31 38.69
CA THR A 28 11.95 -8.58 38.06
C THR A 28 12.92 -8.37 36.90
N LEU A 29 13.81 -9.34 36.72
CA LEU A 29 14.59 -9.51 35.50
C LEU A 29 13.71 -10.20 34.45
N GLU A 30 13.74 -9.69 33.21
CA GLU A 30 13.03 -10.26 32.06
C GLU A 30 14.00 -10.57 30.91
N GLY A 31 13.44 -11.01 29.77
CA GLY A 31 14.16 -11.12 28.52
C GLY A 31 15.07 -12.35 28.44
N SER A 32 16.02 -12.31 27.51
CA SER A 32 16.84 -13.49 27.18
C SER A 32 17.70 -13.96 28.35
N ILE A 33 18.15 -13.07 29.24
CA ILE A 33 18.96 -13.45 30.40
C ILE A 33 18.11 -14.23 31.42
N ALA A 34 16.90 -13.75 31.72
CA ALA A 34 15.97 -14.45 32.61
C ALA A 34 15.61 -15.85 32.08
N GLU A 35 15.46 -15.96 30.76
CA GLU A 35 15.17 -17.21 30.05
C GLU A 35 16.36 -18.17 29.91
N GLY A 36 17.57 -17.73 30.26
CA GLY A 36 18.79 -18.52 30.12
C GLY A 36 19.37 -18.58 28.71
N PHE A 37 18.86 -17.77 27.78
CA PHE A 37 19.40 -17.61 26.42
C PHE A 37 20.45 -16.52 26.29
N GLY A 38 20.49 -15.58 27.24
CA GLY A 38 21.38 -14.42 27.20
C GLY A 38 22.85 -14.79 27.05
N ASN A 39 23.59 -13.90 26.39
CA ASN A 39 25.04 -13.96 26.19
C ASN A 39 25.69 -12.68 26.78
N PRO A 40 27.02 -12.56 26.82
CA PRO A 40 27.69 -11.42 27.46
C PRO A 40 27.29 -10.04 26.92
N SER A 41 26.87 -9.94 25.66
CA SER A 41 26.40 -8.71 25.01
C SER A 41 24.89 -8.48 25.10
N SER A 42 24.16 -9.35 25.79
CA SER A 42 22.73 -9.17 26.02
C SER A 42 22.47 -8.03 27.00
N ASP A 43 21.39 -7.29 26.74
CA ASP A 43 20.92 -6.22 27.61
C ASP A 43 20.40 -6.77 28.94
N ILE A 44 20.46 -5.94 29.98
CA ILE A 44 19.83 -6.24 31.26
C ILE A 44 18.44 -5.61 31.26
N ASP A 45 17.40 -6.44 31.13
CA ASP A 45 16.02 -5.99 31.11
C ASP A 45 15.38 -6.06 32.51
N PHE A 46 15.19 -4.92 33.18
CA PHE A 46 14.41 -4.84 34.42
C PHE A 46 12.98 -4.36 34.15
N LEU A 47 12.01 -5.01 34.80
CA LEU A 47 10.65 -4.51 34.93
C LEU A 47 10.40 -4.10 36.39
N LEU A 48 10.10 -2.83 36.58
CA LEU A 48 9.63 -2.23 37.84
C LEU A 48 8.10 -2.28 37.87
N VAL A 49 7.54 -2.89 38.92
CA VAL A 49 6.10 -3.07 39.11
C VAL A 49 5.62 -2.25 40.30
N GLY A 50 4.74 -1.29 40.02
CA GLY A 50 4.16 -0.40 41.01
C GLY A 50 2.74 -0.80 41.38
N ARG A 51 2.32 -0.53 42.62
CA ARG A 51 0.94 -0.75 43.09
C ARG A 51 -0.05 0.34 42.69
N SER A 52 0.38 1.35 41.93
CA SER A 52 -0.50 2.44 41.49
C SER A 52 -1.63 1.91 40.62
N GLU A 53 -2.80 2.55 40.70
CA GLU A 53 -3.90 2.33 39.75
C GLU A 53 -3.69 3.10 38.43
N ASP A 54 -2.76 4.05 38.39
CA ASP A 54 -2.48 4.84 37.19
C ASP A 54 -1.70 4.03 36.14
N ASP A 55 -1.87 4.43 34.88
CA ASP A 55 -1.04 3.91 33.79
C ASP A 55 0.38 4.49 33.89
N LEU A 56 1.37 3.60 33.94
CA LEU A 56 2.77 3.99 33.85
C LEU A 56 3.26 4.04 32.39
N PRO A 57 4.30 4.83 32.09
CA PRO A 57 4.82 4.98 30.73
C PRO A 57 5.20 3.65 30.07
N THR A 58 4.82 3.50 28.79
CA THR A 58 5.15 2.28 28.03
C THR A 58 6.62 2.26 27.58
N MET A 59 7.18 3.43 27.27
CA MET A 59 8.55 3.60 26.79
C MET A 59 9.57 3.26 27.90
N PRO A 60 10.58 2.42 27.60
CA PRO A 60 11.63 2.10 28.55
C PRO A 60 12.60 3.27 28.80
N SER A 61 13.23 3.29 29.97
CA SER A 61 14.44 4.07 30.23
C SER A 61 15.66 3.22 29.88
N LEU A 62 16.62 3.81 29.16
CA LEU A 62 17.89 3.16 28.81
C LEU A 62 19.01 3.79 29.62
N LEU A 63 19.73 2.97 30.38
CA LEU A 63 20.87 3.36 31.18
C LEU A 63 22.11 2.58 30.74
N PHE A 64 23.29 3.16 30.99
CA PHE A 64 24.57 2.52 30.77
C PHE A 64 25.29 2.41 32.10
N VAL A 65 25.28 1.21 32.69
CA VAL A 65 25.79 0.95 34.04
C VAL A 65 26.85 -0.13 33.95
N ASP A 66 28.04 0.15 34.50
CA ASP A 66 29.21 -0.75 34.46
C ASP A 66 29.52 -1.31 33.07
N GLY A 67 29.42 -0.46 32.04
CA GLY A 67 29.67 -0.84 30.65
C GLY A 67 28.58 -1.73 30.03
N ARG A 68 27.44 -1.93 30.70
CA ARG A 68 26.29 -2.67 30.20
C ARG A 68 25.13 -1.75 29.87
N ARG A 69 24.35 -2.10 28.86
CA ARG A 69 23.05 -1.48 28.58
C ARG A 69 21.99 -2.09 29.48
N VAL A 70 21.37 -1.26 30.31
CA VAL A 70 20.27 -1.64 31.21
C VAL A 70 19.00 -0.97 30.71
N GLU A 71 17.97 -1.77 30.43
CA GLU A 71 16.66 -1.30 30.01
C GLU A 71 15.67 -1.45 31.17
N ILE A 72 15.09 -0.33 31.63
CA ILE A 72 14.11 -0.29 32.70
C ILE A 72 12.73 0.00 32.14
N ARG A 73 11.80 -0.94 32.31
CA ARG A 73 10.37 -0.76 32.02
C ARG A 73 9.60 -0.59 33.32
N THR A 74 8.52 0.18 33.30
CA THR A 74 7.64 0.38 34.46
C THR A 74 6.21 -0.03 34.14
N ARG A 75 5.56 -0.80 35.00
CA ARG A 75 4.13 -1.15 34.83
C ARG A 75 3.41 -1.11 36.17
N SER A 76 2.14 -0.74 36.16
CA SER A 76 1.30 -0.99 37.33
C SER A 76 0.79 -2.43 37.34
N VAL A 77 0.47 -2.95 38.54
CA VAL A 77 -0.17 -4.26 38.69
C VAL A 77 -1.45 -4.33 37.85
N ARG A 78 -2.29 -3.28 37.88
CA ARG A 78 -3.50 -3.20 37.03
C ARG A 78 -3.17 -3.40 35.56
N GLN A 79 -2.17 -2.69 35.02
CA GLN A 79 -1.76 -2.85 33.61
C GLN A 79 -1.36 -4.28 33.26
N LEU A 80 -0.64 -4.97 34.14
CA LEU A 80 -0.23 -6.37 33.92
C LEU A 80 -1.45 -7.30 33.90
N ILE A 81 -2.39 -7.11 34.83
CA ILE A 81 -3.64 -7.87 34.89
C ILE A 81 -4.48 -7.63 33.63
N ASP A 82 -4.62 -6.37 33.20
CA ASP A 82 -5.37 -6.00 32.00
C ASP A 82 -4.73 -6.60 30.74
N GLN A 83 -3.40 -6.66 30.68
CA GLN A 83 -2.67 -7.30 29.59
C GLN A 83 -2.96 -8.81 29.52
N PHE A 84 -2.89 -9.52 30.64
CA PHE A 84 -3.21 -10.95 30.68
C PHE A 84 -4.67 -11.22 30.27
N ARG A 85 -5.62 -10.44 30.80
CA ARG A 85 -7.04 -10.52 30.42
C ARG A 85 -7.25 -10.24 28.92
N ALA A 86 -6.52 -9.28 28.36
CA ALA A 86 -6.56 -8.97 26.94
C ALA A 86 -6.02 -10.14 26.08
N VAL A 87 -4.94 -10.80 26.51
CA VAL A 87 -4.42 -12.01 25.85
C VAL A 87 -5.46 -13.14 25.89
N GLU A 88 -6.06 -13.41 27.05
CA GLU A 88 -7.07 -14.46 27.16
C GLU A 88 -8.32 -14.18 26.32
N LYS A 89 -8.79 -12.93 26.31
CA LYS A 89 -9.91 -12.51 25.47
C LYS A 89 -9.56 -12.65 23.98
N GLY A 90 -8.36 -12.24 23.60
CA GLY A 90 -7.84 -12.31 22.23
C GLY A 90 -7.55 -13.73 21.74
N ALA A 91 -7.36 -14.70 22.63
CA ALA A 91 -7.06 -16.10 22.28
C ALA A 91 -8.10 -16.74 21.34
N LYS A 92 -9.36 -16.29 21.38
CA LYS A 92 -10.42 -16.76 20.46
C LYS A 92 -10.22 -16.29 19.02
N GLN A 93 -9.39 -15.28 18.79
CA GLN A 93 -9.08 -14.69 17.49
C GLN A 93 -7.57 -14.51 17.33
N PRO A 94 -6.78 -15.60 17.18
CA PRO A 94 -5.32 -15.52 17.19
C PRO A 94 -4.74 -14.54 16.17
N GLY A 95 -5.37 -14.40 14.99
CA GLY A 95 -4.93 -13.45 13.96
C GLY A 95 -5.10 -11.97 14.29
N ARG A 96 -5.85 -11.62 15.35
CA ARG A 96 -6.00 -10.24 15.85
C ARG A 96 -5.25 -9.99 17.16
N LEU A 97 -4.64 -11.03 17.73
CA LEU A 97 -3.91 -10.92 18.98
C LEU A 97 -2.56 -10.25 18.73
N SER A 98 -2.34 -9.14 19.43
CA SER A 98 -1.12 -8.34 19.32
C SER A 98 0.11 -9.14 19.75
N GLU A 99 1.15 -9.09 18.92
CA GLU A 99 2.44 -9.68 19.19
C GLU A 99 3.12 -9.04 20.41
N ASP A 100 3.13 -7.72 20.49
CA ASP A 100 3.70 -6.98 21.63
C ASP A 100 3.02 -7.35 22.94
N LEU A 101 1.71 -7.55 22.89
CA LEU A 101 0.94 -7.97 24.06
C LEU A 101 1.35 -9.38 24.51
N LEU A 102 1.47 -10.34 23.58
CA LEU A 102 1.99 -11.67 23.87
C LEU A 102 3.42 -11.61 24.43
N ASN A 103 4.29 -10.81 23.83
CA ASN A 103 5.69 -10.66 24.24
C ASN A 103 5.80 -10.14 25.68
N ARG A 104 5.02 -9.12 26.03
CA ARG A 104 4.98 -8.60 27.41
C ARG A 104 4.50 -9.66 28.41
N CYS A 105 3.44 -10.39 28.09
CA CYS A 105 2.92 -11.44 28.96
C CYS A 105 3.92 -12.60 29.12
N GLN A 106 4.56 -13.02 28.03
CA GLN A 106 5.60 -14.05 28.01
C GLN A 106 6.77 -13.66 28.93
N ARG A 107 7.30 -12.45 28.75
CA ARG A 107 8.44 -11.93 29.53
C ARG A 107 8.15 -11.90 31.02
N LEU A 108 6.95 -11.45 31.42
CA LEU A 108 6.55 -11.44 32.83
C LEU A 108 6.38 -12.86 33.38
N LEU A 109 5.73 -13.77 32.65
CA LEU A 109 5.50 -15.14 33.14
C LEU A 109 6.79 -15.90 33.40
N HIS A 110 7.81 -15.67 32.56
CA HIS A 110 9.12 -16.30 32.66
C HIS A 110 10.18 -15.42 33.33
N SER A 111 9.73 -14.35 34.01
CA SER A 111 10.60 -13.40 34.69
C SER A 111 11.20 -13.97 35.97
N HIS A 112 12.37 -13.48 36.35
CA HIS A 112 13.04 -13.82 37.63
C HIS A 112 12.90 -12.65 38.62
N PRO A 113 12.04 -12.77 39.67
CA PRO A 113 11.85 -11.70 40.64
C PRO A 113 13.15 -11.46 41.44
N LEU A 114 13.49 -10.18 41.64
CA LEU A 114 14.63 -9.74 42.47
C LEU A 114 14.14 -9.02 43.73
N ARG A 115 13.02 -8.28 43.64
CA ARG A 115 12.39 -7.57 44.75
C ARG A 115 10.88 -7.71 44.71
N GLY A 116 10.23 -7.72 45.88
CA GLY A 116 8.77 -7.76 45.96
C GLY A 116 8.14 -9.04 45.40
N HIS A 117 8.79 -10.20 45.63
CA HIS A 117 8.41 -11.53 45.13
C HIS A 117 6.90 -11.81 45.19
N ALA A 118 6.26 -11.60 46.34
CA ALA A 118 4.84 -11.87 46.53
C ALA A 118 3.94 -11.11 45.53
N LEU A 119 4.28 -9.85 45.22
CA LEU A 119 3.51 -9.03 44.28
C LEU A 119 3.68 -9.53 42.82
N ILE A 120 4.89 -9.96 42.47
CA ILE A 120 5.16 -10.50 41.13
C ILE A 120 4.44 -11.84 40.94
N GLU A 121 4.47 -12.71 41.93
CA GLU A 121 3.78 -14.00 41.88
C GLU A 121 2.25 -13.83 41.88
N GLU A 122 1.71 -12.85 42.62
CA GLU A 122 0.29 -12.47 42.53
C GLU A 122 -0.09 -12.02 41.10
N ALA A 123 0.73 -11.17 40.47
CA ALA A 123 0.49 -10.73 39.09
C ALA A 123 0.55 -11.90 38.09
N LYS A 124 1.54 -12.80 38.22
CA LYS A 124 1.68 -13.99 37.37
C LYS A 124 0.52 -14.99 37.52
N ALA A 125 -0.06 -15.08 38.72
CA ALA A 125 -1.15 -16.03 39.00
C ALA A 125 -2.42 -15.79 38.16
N VAL A 126 -2.57 -14.60 37.55
CA VAL A 126 -3.72 -14.26 36.70
C VAL A 126 -3.77 -15.12 35.43
N LEU A 127 -2.63 -15.50 34.87
CA LEU A 127 -2.58 -16.33 33.66
C LEU A 127 -1.58 -17.47 33.84
N THR A 128 -2.08 -18.70 33.92
CA THR A 128 -1.21 -19.88 34.04
C THR A 128 -0.31 -20.03 32.81
N VAL A 129 0.93 -20.46 33.03
CA VAL A 129 1.91 -20.77 31.97
C VAL A 129 1.31 -21.79 30.97
N GLU A 130 0.61 -22.81 31.47
CA GLU A 130 -0.04 -23.81 30.64
C GLU A 130 -1.12 -23.23 29.72
N ARG A 131 -1.89 -22.25 30.20
CA ARG A 131 -2.86 -21.55 29.35
C ARG A 131 -2.15 -20.67 28.33
N PHE A 132 -1.16 -19.90 28.75
CA PHE A 132 -0.38 -19.02 27.87
C PHE A 132 0.28 -19.81 26.75
N ARG A 133 0.85 -20.98 27.07
CA ARG A 133 1.44 -21.94 26.14
C ARG A 133 0.53 -22.26 24.95
N ARG A 134 -0.73 -22.62 25.24
CA ARG A 134 -1.73 -22.93 24.20
C ARG A 134 -2.06 -21.71 23.35
N ILE A 135 -2.21 -20.53 23.96
CA ILE A 135 -2.51 -19.28 23.25
C ILE A 135 -1.37 -18.94 22.28
N THR A 136 -0.12 -19.05 22.74
CA THR A 136 1.07 -18.77 21.92
C THR A 136 1.23 -19.81 20.80
N ALA A 137 0.97 -21.09 21.06
CA ALA A 137 0.94 -22.13 20.03
C ALA A 137 -0.12 -21.82 18.95
N ASP A 138 -1.36 -21.51 19.35
CA ASP A 138 -2.44 -21.17 18.41
C ASP A 138 -2.13 -19.92 17.58
N TRP A 139 -1.48 -18.94 18.19
CA TRP A 139 -1.03 -17.72 17.54
C TRP A 139 0.04 -17.99 16.47
N TRP A 140 1.07 -18.76 16.80
CA TRP A 140 2.09 -19.19 15.84
C TRP A 140 1.50 -20.07 14.74
N ALA A 141 0.62 -21.02 15.09
CA ALA A 141 -0.08 -21.86 14.12
C ALA A 141 -0.88 -21.00 13.13
N HIS A 142 -1.55 -19.95 13.61
CA HIS A 142 -2.26 -19.03 12.73
C HIS A 142 -1.31 -18.37 11.73
N ARG A 143 -0.20 -17.80 12.19
CA ARG A 143 0.78 -17.14 11.32
C ARG A 143 1.42 -18.10 10.32
N ALA A 144 1.82 -19.29 10.78
CA ALA A 144 2.36 -20.35 9.94
C ALA A 144 1.40 -20.68 8.79
N ARG A 145 0.10 -20.84 9.09
CA ARG A 145 -0.92 -21.06 8.06
C ARG A 145 -0.95 -19.93 7.04
N GLN A 146 -0.92 -18.67 7.48
CA GLN A 146 -0.99 -17.54 6.56
C GLN A 146 0.25 -17.46 5.65
N SER A 147 1.44 -17.61 6.21
CA SER A 147 2.69 -17.58 5.46
C SER A 147 2.77 -18.71 4.43
N LEU A 148 2.41 -19.95 4.80
CA LEU A 148 2.44 -21.10 3.89
C LEU A 148 1.37 -21.01 2.79
N ARG A 149 0.17 -20.49 3.10
CA ARG A 149 -0.86 -20.22 2.08
C ARG A 149 -0.43 -19.11 1.12
N HIS A 150 0.26 -18.10 1.62
CA HIS A 150 0.78 -17.02 0.80
C HIS A 150 1.91 -17.49 -0.11
N ALA A 151 2.87 -18.26 0.42
CA ALA A 151 3.92 -18.91 -0.37
C ALA A 151 3.34 -19.76 -1.51
N MET A 152 2.32 -20.58 -1.22
CA MET A 152 1.62 -21.38 -2.22
C MET A 152 0.98 -20.51 -3.32
N ALA A 153 0.41 -19.37 -2.94
CA ALA A 153 -0.18 -18.43 -3.89
C ALA A 153 0.90 -17.75 -4.76
N LEU A 154 2.00 -17.30 -4.16
CA LEU A 154 3.13 -16.69 -4.88
C LEU A 154 3.75 -17.65 -5.90
N LEU A 155 3.90 -18.93 -5.53
CA LEU A 155 4.30 -19.97 -6.49
C LEU A 155 3.35 -20.08 -7.68
N CYS A 156 2.03 -20.06 -7.44
CA CYS A 156 1.06 -20.05 -8.54
C CYS A 156 1.19 -18.81 -9.43
N LEU A 157 1.59 -17.67 -8.85
CA LEU A 157 1.81 -16.42 -9.56
C LEU A 157 3.17 -16.35 -10.29
N GLY A 158 4.02 -17.36 -10.16
CA GLY A 158 5.37 -17.38 -10.75
C GLY A 158 6.40 -16.56 -9.96
N GLU A 159 6.08 -16.19 -8.71
CA GLU A 159 6.95 -15.43 -7.81
C GLU A 159 7.75 -16.39 -6.92
N GLY A 160 8.61 -17.20 -7.54
CA GLY A 160 9.31 -18.32 -6.91
C GLY A 160 10.21 -17.91 -5.74
N ASP A 161 11.04 -16.89 -5.93
CA ASP A 161 11.99 -16.43 -4.92
C ASP A 161 11.25 -15.89 -3.67
N GLU A 162 10.24 -15.04 -3.87
CA GLU A 162 9.42 -14.54 -2.76
C GLU A 162 8.65 -15.68 -2.06
N ALA A 163 8.17 -16.67 -2.82
CA ALA A 163 7.53 -17.84 -2.24
C ALA A 163 8.49 -18.68 -1.38
N ALA A 164 9.76 -18.80 -1.75
CA ALA A 164 10.77 -19.50 -0.95
C ALA A 164 10.99 -18.81 0.40
N ASP A 165 11.07 -17.48 0.41
CA ASP A 165 11.21 -16.69 1.64
C ASP A 165 10.00 -16.85 2.57
N TRP A 166 8.78 -16.78 2.02
CA TRP A 166 7.57 -17.03 2.81
C TRP A 166 7.44 -18.49 3.27
N THR A 167 8.00 -19.44 2.52
CA THR A 167 8.08 -20.85 2.94
C THR A 167 9.00 -20.99 4.15
N ARG A 168 10.20 -20.38 4.12
CA ARG A 168 11.12 -20.32 5.27
C ARG A 168 10.47 -19.68 6.49
N ALA A 169 9.77 -18.55 6.30
CA ALA A 169 9.04 -17.90 7.39
C ALA A 169 7.94 -18.81 7.97
N GLY A 170 7.16 -19.46 7.11
CA GLY A 170 6.14 -20.43 7.51
C GLY A 170 6.72 -21.64 8.26
N LEU A 171 7.89 -22.14 7.85
CA LEU A 171 8.62 -23.20 8.53
C LEU A 171 9.02 -22.78 9.96
N VAL A 172 9.63 -21.60 10.12
CA VAL A 172 9.98 -21.06 11.45
C VAL A 172 8.73 -20.96 12.31
N GLN A 173 7.65 -20.37 11.81
CA GLN A 173 6.40 -20.19 12.54
C GLN A 173 5.75 -21.53 12.94
N THR A 174 5.84 -22.53 12.08
CA THR A 174 5.36 -23.90 12.36
C THR A 174 6.12 -24.50 13.54
N VAL A 175 7.45 -24.43 13.49
CA VAL A 175 8.29 -24.98 14.56
C VAL A 175 8.10 -24.19 15.86
N LYS A 176 7.92 -22.87 15.80
CA LYS A 176 7.57 -22.05 16.97
C LYS A 176 6.22 -22.43 17.57
N SER A 177 5.23 -22.76 16.74
CA SER A 177 3.94 -23.27 17.21
C SER A 177 4.10 -24.57 17.98
N TRP A 178 4.86 -25.51 17.42
CA TRP A 178 5.13 -26.80 18.06
C TRP A 178 5.94 -26.62 19.36
N ALA A 179 6.99 -25.80 19.32
CA ALA A 179 7.85 -25.51 20.46
C ALA A 179 7.05 -24.89 21.61
N ALA A 180 6.19 -23.91 21.30
CA ALA A 180 5.24 -23.36 22.25
C ALA A 180 4.39 -24.50 22.83
N GLY A 181 3.78 -25.36 22.01
CA GLY A 181 2.98 -26.50 22.48
C GLY A 181 3.68 -27.42 23.49
N VAL A 182 5.01 -27.56 23.46
CA VAL A 182 5.78 -28.37 24.41
C VAL A 182 6.38 -27.59 25.59
N GLY A 183 6.27 -26.26 25.60
CA GLY A 183 6.66 -25.40 26.74
C GLY A 183 7.54 -24.21 26.38
N GLU A 184 8.07 -24.16 25.16
CA GLU A 184 8.99 -23.12 24.69
C GLU A 184 8.22 -21.92 24.13
N THR A 185 7.85 -20.98 25.01
CA THR A 185 6.95 -19.87 24.64
C THR A 185 7.64 -18.56 24.28
N TYR A 186 8.97 -18.46 24.44
CA TYR A 186 9.73 -17.26 24.09
C TYR A 186 9.45 -16.87 22.65
N LEU A 187 9.00 -15.66 22.34
CA LEU A 187 8.51 -15.35 20.99
C LEU A 187 9.63 -15.18 19.96
N GLU A 188 10.76 -14.61 20.36
CA GLU A 188 11.84 -14.27 19.44
C GLU A 188 12.37 -15.50 18.66
N PRO A 189 12.37 -15.47 17.31
CA PRO A 189 12.87 -16.56 16.49
C PRO A 189 14.39 -16.74 16.54
N LYS A 190 15.18 -15.70 16.85
CA LYS A 190 16.66 -15.79 16.85
C LYS A 190 17.20 -16.81 17.86
N TRP A 191 16.43 -17.11 18.91
CA TRP A 191 16.77 -18.12 19.92
C TRP A 191 16.17 -19.50 19.63
N LEU A 192 15.65 -19.72 18.41
CA LEU A 192 14.97 -20.97 18.08
C LEU A 192 15.90 -22.18 18.22
N SER A 193 17.19 -22.07 17.88
CA SER A 193 18.17 -23.14 18.10
C SER A 193 18.19 -23.63 19.54
N MET A 194 18.36 -22.71 20.49
CA MET A 194 18.42 -23.02 21.92
C MET A 194 17.07 -23.53 22.46
N GLN A 195 15.95 -22.99 21.97
CA GLN A 195 14.61 -23.49 22.32
C GLN A 195 14.42 -24.94 21.86
N LEU A 196 14.88 -25.29 20.66
CA LEU A 196 14.80 -26.66 20.14
C LEU A 196 15.68 -27.64 20.92
N ASP A 197 16.88 -27.21 21.30
CA ASP A 197 17.76 -28.01 22.16
C ASP A 197 17.13 -28.25 23.54
N ARG A 198 16.56 -27.20 24.15
CA ARG A 198 15.89 -27.28 25.45
C ARG A 198 14.62 -28.13 25.43
N ALA A 199 13.88 -28.12 24.31
CA ALA A 199 12.71 -28.97 24.10
C ALA A 199 13.04 -30.48 24.01
N GLY A 200 14.31 -30.86 23.79
CA GLY A 200 14.78 -32.24 23.89
C GLY A 200 14.32 -33.18 22.77
N ARG A 201 13.93 -32.65 21.60
CA ARG A 201 13.44 -33.44 20.44
C ARG A 201 14.35 -33.26 19.23
N SER A 202 15.43 -34.04 19.19
CA SER A 202 16.43 -34.00 18.12
C SER A 202 15.84 -34.30 16.75
N ASP A 203 14.83 -35.17 16.65
CA ASP A 203 14.14 -35.50 15.40
C ASP A 203 13.50 -34.26 14.76
N VAL A 204 12.82 -33.43 15.55
CA VAL A 204 12.21 -32.16 15.09
C VAL A 204 13.28 -31.14 14.76
N ARG A 205 14.27 -30.96 15.64
CA ARG A 205 15.38 -30.02 15.45
C ARG A 205 16.17 -30.30 14.18
N ASP A 206 16.60 -31.55 14.00
CA ASP A 206 17.45 -31.95 12.89
C ASP A 206 16.67 -31.92 11.56
N ARG A 207 15.36 -32.24 11.58
CA ARG A 207 14.50 -32.08 10.40
C ARG A 207 14.31 -30.62 10.04
N TYR A 208 14.09 -29.73 11.00
CA TYR A 208 13.99 -28.29 10.77
C TYR A 208 15.27 -27.74 10.10
N TRP A 209 16.45 -28.01 10.67
CA TRP A 209 17.71 -27.51 10.11
C TRP A 209 18.02 -28.09 8.73
N ARG A 210 17.66 -29.36 8.48
CA ARG A 210 17.79 -29.96 7.15
C ARG A 210 16.95 -29.22 6.12
N LEU A 211 15.71 -28.87 6.46
CA LEU A 211 14.83 -28.12 5.57
C LEU A 211 15.34 -26.69 5.38
N GLU A 212 15.73 -26.02 6.46
CA GLU A 212 16.27 -24.65 6.41
C GLU A 212 17.52 -24.55 5.51
N ALA A 213 18.43 -25.53 5.62
CA ALA A 213 19.64 -25.62 4.80
C ALA A 213 19.35 -26.05 3.34
N ALA A 214 18.24 -26.74 3.10
CA ALA A 214 17.78 -27.14 1.76
C ALA A 214 16.93 -26.06 1.07
N ALA A 215 17.04 -24.80 1.53
CA ALA A 215 16.39 -23.69 0.85
C ALA A 215 16.89 -23.59 -0.60
N PRO A 216 15.99 -23.46 -1.58
CA PRO A 216 16.34 -23.42 -3.00
C PRO A 216 17.14 -22.16 -3.35
N ALA A 217 18.01 -22.27 -4.37
CA ALA A 217 18.68 -21.11 -4.94
C ALA A 217 17.69 -20.25 -5.76
N PRO A 218 17.94 -18.92 -5.89
CA PRO A 218 17.08 -18.05 -6.69
C PRO A 218 16.91 -18.53 -8.13
N GLY A 219 15.69 -18.43 -8.66
CA GLY A 219 15.34 -18.77 -10.03
C GLY A 219 14.99 -20.26 -10.30
N ASP A 220 15.21 -21.18 -9.35
CA ASP A 220 14.85 -22.59 -9.51
C ASP A 220 13.43 -22.88 -9.00
N THR A 221 12.43 -22.64 -9.85
CA THR A 221 11.01 -22.78 -9.49
C THR A 221 10.62 -24.21 -9.09
N ASP A 222 11.21 -25.22 -9.73
CA ASP A 222 10.91 -26.63 -9.43
C ASP A 222 11.47 -27.02 -8.04
N ALA A 223 12.67 -26.54 -7.70
CA ALA A 223 13.21 -26.71 -6.36
C ALA A 223 12.36 -25.99 -5.30
N VAL A 224 11.81 -24.81 -5.58
CA VAL A 224 10.88 -24.12 -4.66
C VAL A 224 9.60 -24.92 -4.47
N HIS A 225 9.05 -25.52 -5.54
CA HIS A 225 7.88 -26.41 -5.42
C HIS A 225 8.15 -27.63 -4.53
N ALA A 226 9.32 -28.26 -4.67
CA ALA A 226 9.72 -29.40 -3.85
C ALA A 226 9.93 -28.98 -2.39
N HIS A 227 10.63 -27.87 -2.17
CA HIS A 227 10.89 -27.33 -0.84
C HIS A 227 9.60 -26.97 -0.08
N LEU A 228 8.65 -26.28 -0.73
CA LEU A 228 7.34 -26.01 -0.12
C LEU A 228 6.60 -27.31 0.23
N ALA A 229 6.64 -28.32 -0.65
CA ALA A 229 5.97 -29.60 -0.38
C ALA A 229 6.56 -30.30 0.87
N ASP A 230 7.88 -30.32 1.00
CA ASP A 230 8.57 -30.90 2.15
C ASP A 230 8.29 -30.13 3.44
N CYS A 231 8.24 -28.80 3.38
CA CYS A 231 7.87 -27.96 4.52
C CYS A 231 6.41 -28.14 4.93
N LEU A 232 5.49 -28.27 3.98
CA LEU A 232 4.07 -28.56 4.26
C LEU A 232 3.90 -29.93 4.91
N GLY A 233 4.60 -30.96 4.42
CA GLY A 233 4.59 -32.29 5.03
C GLY A 233 5.11 -32.26 6.47
N PHE A 234 6.24 -31.59 6.71
CA PHE A 234 6.77 -31.45 8.06
C PHE A 234 5.83 -30.62 8.97
N ALA A 235 5.15 -29.61 8.43
CA ALA A 235 4.17 -28.85 9.20
C ALA A 235 2.97 -29.72 9.62
N GLU A 236 2.50 -30.59 8.74
CA GLU A 236 1.47 -31.59 9.05
C GLU A 236 1.94 -32.58 10.13
N ASP A 237 3.17 -33.09 10.04
CA ASP A 237 3.78 -33.97 11.06
C ASP A 237 3.82 -33.32 12.45
N LEU A 238 4.02 -32.00 12.50
CA LEU A 238 3.99 -31.20 13.74
C LEU A 238 2.57 -30.79 14.17
N GLY A 239 1.54 -31.24 13.47
CA GLY A 239 0.13 -31.01 13.80
C GLY A 239 -0.47 -29.71 13.26
N LEU A 240 0.21 -29.00 12.34
CA LEU A 240 -0.34 -27.81 11.70
C LEU A 240 -1.44 -28.21 10.71
N THR A 241 -2.69 -27.84 11.03
CA THR A 241 -3.83 -28.09 10.16
C THR A 241 -4.19 -26.88 9.29
N GLY A 242 -5.00 -27.09 8.26
CA GLY A 242 -5.62 -26.01 7.48
C GLY A 242 -4.76 -25.44 6.35
N VAL A 243 -3.66 -26.09 5.99
CA VAL A 243 -2.82 -25.76 4.82
C VAL A 243 -2.51 -26.97 3.92
N PRO A 244 -3.52 -27.78 3.53
CA PRO A 244 -3.27 -28.83 2.54
C PRO A 244 -2.72 -28.22 1.25
N ARG A 245 -1.88 -28.95 0.52
CA ARG A 245 -1.31 -28.55 -0.78
C ARG A 245 -2.39 -28.50 -1.87
N GLN A 246 -3.22 -27.47 -1.81
CA GLN A 246 -4.45 -27.30 -2.60
C GLN A 246 -4.58 -25.83 -3.06
N PRO A 247 -3.82 -25.41 -4.09
CA PRO A 247 -3.85 -24.03 -4.58
C PRO A 247 -5.24 -23.58 -5.06
N GLU A 248 -6.11 -24.51 -5.45
CA GLU A 248 -7.52 -24.26 -5.79
C GLU A 248 -8.37 -23.72 -4.63
N ARG A 249 -7.87 -23.79 -3.40
CA ARG A 249 -8.50 -23.19 -2.23
C ARG A 249 -8.13 -21.74 -2.02
N VAL A 250 -7.08 -21.24 -2.69
CA VAL A 250 -6.74 -19.83 -2.70
C VAL A 250 -7.67 -19.13 -3.68
N THR A 251 -8.46 -18.16 -3.22
CA THR A 251 -9.37 -17.37 -4.04
C THR A 251 -8.92 -15.92 -4.11
N VAL A 252 -9.08 -15.29 -5.27
CA VAL A 252 -8.83 -13.86 -5.45
C VAL A 252 -10.11 -13.10 -5.09
N GLU A 253 -10.04 -12.14 -4.17
CA GLU A 253 -11.20 -11.41 -3.66
C GLU A 253 -11.07 -9.89 -3.83
N ARG A 254 -12.23 -9.22 -3.77
CA ARG A 254 -12.31 -7.76 -3.74
C ARG A 254 -11.74 -7.21 -2.43
N VAL A 255 -11.07 -6.06 -2.52
CA VAL A 255 -10.71 -5.23 -1.37
C VAL A 255 -11.72 -4.07 -1.27
N ALA A 256 -12.20 -3.81 -0.05
CA ALA A 256 -13.10 -2.69 0.21
C ALA A 256 -12.40 -1.35 -0.08
N GLY A 257 -13.11 -0.40 -0.69
CA GLY A 257 -12.54 0.89 -1.07
C GLY A 257 -11.67 0.87 -2.33
N ILE A 258 -11.62 -0.26 -3.08
CA ILE A 258 -11.08 -0.31 -4.44
C ILE A 258 -12.21 -0.11 -5.46
N THR A 259 -12.00 0.84 -6.36
CA THR A 259 -12.89 1.13 -7.50
C THR A 259 -12.09 1.23 -8.79
N THR A 260 -12.68 0.78 -9.89
CA THR A 260 -12.07 0.82 -11.22
C THR A 260 -12.81 1.82 -12.09
N TRP A 261 -12.05 2.59 -12.85
CA TRP A 261 -12.53 3.59 -13.78
C TRP A 261 -11.79 3.41 -15.10
N GLU A 262 -12.50 3.55 -16.19
CA GLU A 262 -11.93 3.49 -17.53
C GLU A 262 -12.21 4.84 -18.18
N THR A 263 -11.16 5.49 -18.68
CA THR A 263 -11.25 6.78 -19.36
C THR A 263 -10.40 6.73 -20.60
N GLY A 264 -11.00 6.94 -21.77
CA GLY A 264 -10.31 6.72 -23.04
C GLY A 264 -9.73 5.30 -23.10
N ASP A 265 -8.42 5.19 -23.25
CA ASP A 265 -7.74 3.90 -23.41
C ASP A 265 -7.20 3.33 -22.08
N ARG A 266 -7.29 4.11 -21.00
CA ARG A 266 -6.58 3.82 -19.74
C ARG A 266 -7.52 3.35 -18.64
N ILE A 267 -7.06 2.36 -17.89
CA ILE A 267 -7.72 1.93 -16.64
C ILE A 267 -7.05 2.62 -15.46
N HIS A 268 -7.87 3.18 -14.59
CA HIS A 268 -7.49 3.75 -13.30
C HIS A 268 -8.11 2.94 -12.17
N VAL A 269 -7.28 2.56 -11.20
CA VAL A 269 -7.70 1.87 -9.98
C VAL A 269 -7.49 2.80 -8.80
N LEU A 270 -8.58 3.16 -8.14
CA LEU A 270 -8.57 4.03 -6.97
C LEU A 270 -8.52 3.18 -5.71
N ARG A 271 -7.58 3.49 -4.80
CA ARG A 271 -7.45 2.86 -3.49
C ARG A 271 -7.74 3.87 -2.39
N GLY A 272 -8.81 3.60 -1.63
CA GLY A 272 -9.18 4.38 -0.44
C GLY A 272 -9.55 5.83 -0.74
N ARG A 273 -10.07 6.12 -1.94
CA ARG A 273 -10.38 7.49 -2.44
C ARG A 273 -9.18 8.46 -2.42
N ARG A 274 -7.95 7.95 -2.30
CA ARG A 274 -6.74 8.77 -2.15
C ARG A 274 -5.74 8.47 -3.25
N ASP A 275 -5.38 7.20 -3.41
CA ASP A 275 -4.35 6.80 -4.36
C ASP A 275 -5.01 6.43 -5.69
N VAL A 276 -4.39 6.86 -6.80
CA VAL A 276 -4.81 6.52 -8.16
C VAL A 276 -3.68 5.73 -8.80
N PHE A 277 -3.97 4.51 -9.23
CA PHE A 277 -3.07 3.69 -10.03
C PHE A 277 -3.51 3.72 -11.49
N ALA A 278 -2.61 4.06 -12.41
CA ALA A 278 -2.83 3.97 -13.85
C ALA A 278 -2.21 2.68 -14.38
N LEU A 279 -2.99 1.88 -15.11
CA LEU A 279 -2.54 0.58 -15.61
C LEU A 279 -2.11 0.67 -17.07
N GLY A 280 -0.91 0.19 -17.40
CA GLY A 280 -0.47 -0.06 -18.78
C GLY A 280 -1.40 -1.00 -19.54
N ASP A 281 -1.26 -1.09 -20.86
CA ASP A 281 -2.22 -1.83 -21.70
C ASP A 281 -2.30 -3.32 -21.35
N GLU A 282 -1.16 -3.97 -21.08
CA GLU A 282 -1.11 -5.37 -20.62
C GLU A 282 -1.66 -5.51 -19.19
N ALA A 283 -1.25 -4.62 -18.29
CA ALA A 283 -1.75 -4.62 -16.91
C ALA A 283 -3.27 -4.42 -16.87
N GLY A 284 -3.80 -3.53 -17.71
CA GLY A 284 -5.22 -3.26 -17.88
C GLY A 284 -5.96 -4.45 -18.47
N ALA A 285 -5.40 -5.14 -19.46
CA ALA A 285 -5.97 -6.38 -20.00
C ALA A 285 -6.09 -7.47 -18.93
N VAL A 286 -5.04 -7.67 -18.12
CA VAL A 286 -5.07 -8.60 -16.98
C VAL A 286 -6.15 -8.16 -15.97
N TRP A 287 -6.22 -6.87 -15.63
CA TRP A 287 -7.21 -6.32 -14.71
C TRP A 287 -8.66 -6.57 -15.18
N ARG A 288 -8.99 -6.29 -16.46
CA ARG A 288 -10.33 -6.55 -17.02
C ARG A 288 -10.71 -8.03 -16.98
N SER A 289 -9.73 -8.93 -17.06
CA SER A 289 -9.97 -10.38 -17.02
C SER A 289 -10.18 -10.95 -15.60
N LEU A 290 -10.01 -10.13 -14.55
CA LEU A 290 -10.18 -10.56 -13.16
C LEU A 290 -11.63 -10.94 -12.86
N VAL A 291 -11.84 -12.20 -12.49
CA VAL A 291 -13.11 -12.68 -11.94
C VAL A 291 -12.94 -12.96 -10.45
N LEU A 292 -13.37 -11.98 -9.63
CA LEU A 292 -13.25 -12.07 -8.18
C LEU A 292 -14.13 -13.20 -7.60
N GLY A 293 -13.72 -13.73 -6.44
CA GLY A 293 -14.33 -14.88 -5.77
C GLY A 293 -13.97 -16.23 -6.40
N ARG A 294 -13.10 -16.27 -7.41
CA ARG A 294 -12.69 -17.51 -8.09
C ARG A 294 -11.34 -18.01 -7.56
N PRO A 295 -11.08 -19.35 -7.64
CA PRO A 295 -9.78 -19.92 -7.36
C PRO A 295 -8.67 -19.28 -8.20
N LEU A 296 -7.51 -19.03 -7.58
CA LEU A 296 -6.36 -18.39 -8.20
C LEU A 296 -5.88 -19.12 -9.47
N PRO A 297 -5.75 -20.46 -9.51
CA PRO A 297 -5.41 -21.16 -10.76
C PRO A 297 -6.40 -20.90 -11.91
N ARG A 298 -7.69 -20.71 -11.60
CA ARG A 298 -8.71 -20.39 -12.60
C ARG A 298 -8.63 -18.95 -13.08
N VAL A 299 -8.28 -18.03 -12.18
CA VAL A 299 -8.01 -16.63 -12.55
C VAL A 299 -6.81 -16.58 -13.49
N LEU A 300 -5.72 -17.28 -13.16
CA LEU A 300 -4.53 -17.39 -14.01
C LEU A 300 -4.83 -18.00 -15.39
N ALA A 301 -5.61 -19.08 -15.45
CA ALA A 301 -6.02 -19.67 -16.72
C ALA A 301 -6.88 -18.71 -17.56
N THR A 302 -7.64 -17.82 -16.91
CA THR A 302 -8.44 -16.80 -17.60
C THR A 302 -7.57 -15.65 -18.09
N THR A 303 -6.65 -15.16 -17.26
CA THR A 303 -5.73 -14.08 -17.61
C THR A 303 -4.74 -14.51 -18.68
N ALA A 304 -4.32 -15.78 -18.75
CA ALA A 304 -3.48 -16.30 -19.82
C ALA A 304 -4.12 -16.18 -21.23
N ARG A 305 -5.45 -16.06 -21.32
CA ARG A 305 -6.17 -15.88 -22.60
C ARG A 305 -6.17 -14.43 -23.09
N THR A 306 -5.63 -13.47 -22.34
CA THR A 306 -5.53 -12.07 -22.77
C THR A 306 -4.39 -11.83 -23.77
N GLY A 307 -3.51 -12.81 -23.97
CA GLY A 307 -2.31 -12.66 -24.82
C GLY A 307 -1.11 -12.04 -24.10
N VAL A 308 -1.24 -11.69 -22.82
CA VAL A 308 -0.15 -11.13 -22.00
C VAL A 308 0.81 -12.24 -21.58
N THR A 309 2.09 -12.07 -21.89
CA THR A 309 3.16 -13.00 -21.46
C THR A 309 3.28 -12.99 -19.94
N ALA A 310 3.25 -14.16 -19.31
CA ALA A 310 3.36 -14.34 -17.86
C ALA A 310 2.50 -13.33 -17.06
N PRO A 311 1.17 -13.52 -17.00
CA PRO A 311 0.28 -12.60 -16.28
C PRO A 311 0.37 -12.73 -14.74
N GLY A 312 1.00 -13.78 -14.23
CA GLY A 312 1.16 -14.05 -12.80
C GLY A 312 1.85 -12.90 -12.03
N PRO A 313 3.00 -12.40 -12.49
CA PRO A 313 3.67 -11.25 -11.86
C PRO A 313 2.82 -9.98 -11.75
N LEU A 314 1.98 -9.68 -12.75
CA LEU A 314 1.06 -8.53 -12.69
C LEU A 314 -0.01 -8.72 -11.60
N LEU A 315 -0.53 -9.95 -11.44
CA LEU A 315 -1.43 -10.26 -10.34
C LEU A 315 -0.73 -10.18 -8.97
N ALA A 316 0.55 -10.56 -8.91
CA ALA A 316 1.35 -10.40 -7.70
C ALA A 316 1.54 -8.91 -7.35
N GLU A 317 1.79 -8.04 -8.33
CA GLU A 317 1.84 -6.59 -8.12
C GLU A 317 0.50 -6.04 -7.62
N PHE A 318 -0.63 -6.43 -8.21
CA PHE A 318 -1.96 -6.05 -7.72
C PHE A 318 -2.18 -6.48 -6.26
N LEU A 319 -1.68 -7.66 -5.88
CA LEU A 319 -1.72 -8.14 -4.50
C LEU A 319 -0.83 -7.31 -3.58
N ARG A 320 0.43 -7.06 -3.97
CA ARG A 320 1.40 -6.25 -3.20
C ARG A 320 0.88 -4.84 -2.96
N TYR A 321 0.26 -4.21 -3.95
CA TYR A 321 -0.33 -2.88 -3.83
C TYR A 321 -1.73 -2.89 -3.19
N GLY A 322 -2.26 -4.06 -2.82
CA GLY A 322 -3.56 -4.20 -2.14
C GLY A 322 -4.75 -3.81 -3.00
N LEU A 323 -4.62 -3.89 -4.32
CA LEU A 323 -5.71 -3.69 -5.29
C LEU A 323 -6.63 -4.92 -5.33
N ILE A 324 -6.05 -6.09 -5.07
CA ILE A 324 -6.75 -7.35 -4.81
C ILE A 324 -6.26 -7.93 -3.48
N ARG A 325 -7.00 -8.92 -2.96
CA ARG A 325 -6.54 -9.72 -1.82
C ARG A 325 -6.75 -11.20 -2.09
N LEU A 326 -6.02 -12.03 -1.36
CA LEU A 326 -6.22 -13.47 -1.37
C LEU A 326 -7.01 -13.93 -0.15
N ALA A 327 -7.81 -14.97 -0.32
CA ALA A 327 -8.48 -15.66 0.76
C ALA A 327 -8.34 -17.17 0.61
N TRP A 328 -8.43 -17.87 1.73
CA TRP A 328 -8.52 -19.31 1.77
C TRP A 328 -9.99 -19.71 1.87
N LYS A 329 -10.45 -20.60 0.98
CA LYS A 329 -11.81 -21.12 1.01
C LYS A 329 -12.12 -21.78 2.35
N GLY A 330 -13.05 -21.18 3.10
CA GLY A 330 -13.44 -21.57 4.45
C GLY A 330 -12.45 -21.18 5.57
N GLY A 331 -11.38 -20.45 5.25
CA GLY A 331 -10.34 -20.02 6.19
C GLY A 331 -10.14 -18.51 6.30
N GLY A 332 -10.88 -17.71 5.52
CA GLY A 332 -10.84 -16.25 5.54
C GLY A 332 -9.66 -15.67 4.75
N THR A 333 -9.44 -14.37 4.88
CA THR A 333 -8.36 -13.64 4.19
C THR A 333 -6.99 -14.18 4.56
N ILE A 334 -6.10 -14.27 3.58
CA ILE A 334 -4.70 -14.63 3.77
C ILE A 334 -3.93 -13.36 4.14
N THR A 335 -3.48 -13.26 5.38
CA THR A 335 -2.75 -12.11 5.93
C THR A 335 -1.39 -12.57 6.47
N PRO A 336 -0.41 -12.80 5.59
CA PRO A 336 0.91 -13.28 5.98
C PRO A 336 1.63 -12.18 6.77
N SER A 337 2.45 -12.56 7.74
CA SER A 337 3.20 -11.60 8.55
C SER A 337 4.45 -12.25 9.08
N LEU A 338 5.56 -11.53 9.03
CA LEU A 338 6.78 -11.94 9.70
C LEU A 338 6.67 -11.64 11.20
N PRO A 339 7.24 -12.48 12.07
CA PRO A 339 7.34 -12.16 13.49
C PRO A 339 8.30 -10.99 13.70
N LEU A 340 8.00 -10.14 14.67
CA LEU A 340 8.79 -8.99 15.11
C LEU A 340 9.08 -7.98 13.99
N ALA A 341 8.26 -7.99 12.95
CA ALA A 341 8.25 -7.01 11.88
C ALA A 341 7.07 -6.07 12.02
N ALA A 342 7.19 -4.87 11.44
CA ALA A 342 6.05 -3.97 11.30
C ALA A 342 4.87 -4.70 10.61
N PRO A 343 3.61 -4.33 10.91
CA PRO A 343 2.45 -4.93 10.27
C PRO A 343 2.59 -4.92 8.75
N SER A 344 2.38 -6.08 8.12
CA SER A 344 2.35 -6.21 6.67
C SER A 344 1.09 -5.54 6.13
N GLY A 345 1.26 -4.35 5.58
CA GLY A 345 0.24 -3.62 4.84
C GLY A 345 0.52 -3.66 3.33
N PRO A 346 -0.46 -3.26 2.50
CA PRO A 346 -0.22 -2.99 1.09
C PRO A 346 0.93 -2.01 0.89
N VAL A 347 1.78 -2.29 -0.08
CA VAL A 347 2.86 -1.39 -0.51
C VAL A 347 2.26 -0.22 -1.27
N THR A 348 2.84 0.97 -1.07
CA THR A 348 2.60 2.14 -1.91
C THR A 348 3.89 2.42 -2.67
N PRO A 349 3.94 2.18 -3.99
CA PRO A 349 5.16 2.41 -4.75
C PRO A 349 5.47 3.91 -4.86
N PRO A 350 6.71 4.29 -5.23
CA PRO A 350 7.00 5.67 -5.60
C PRO A 350 6.07 6.15 -6.73
N PRO A 351 5.68 7.44 -6.75
CA PRO A 351 4.87 7.98 -7.83
C PRO A 351 5.58 7.89 -9.19
N SER A 352 4.79 7.69 -10.25
CA SER A 352 5.28 7.63 -11.62
C SER A 352 5.89 8.96 -12.07
N THR A 353 6.92 8.84 -12.89
CA THR A 353 7.61 9.94 -13.54
C THR A 353 7.17 10.14 -14.99
N ALA A 354 6.16 9.42 -15.46
CA ALA A 354 5.63 9.59 -16.82
C ALA A 354 5.13 11.02 -17.04
N ARG A 355 5.42 11.59 -18.22
CA ARG A 355 5.05 12.97 -18.60
C ARG A 355 4.45 13.00 -20.02
N PRO A 356 3.45 13.88 -20.29
CA PRO A 356 2.64 14.62 -19.31
C PRO A 356 1.91 13.66 -18.37
N LEU A 357 1.39 14.11 -17.22
CA LEU A 357 0.72 13.21 -16.26
C LEU A 357 -0.61 12.69 -16.79
N LEU A 358 -1.34 13.57 -17.46
CA LEU A 358 -2.69 13.34 -17.96
C LEU A 358 -2.72 13.69 -19.44
N SER A 359 -3.50 12.91 -20.17
CA SER A 359 -3.94 13.19 -21.52
C SER A 359 -5.46 13.01 -21.58
N VAL A 360 -6.06 13.39 -22.70
CA VAL A 360 -7.49 13.13 -22.95
C VAL A 360 -7.80 11.63 -23.00
N ARG A 361 -6.80 10.77 -23.23
CA ARG A 361 -6.90 9.31 -23.26
C ARG A 361 -6.71 8.65 -21.89
N GLY A 362 -6.50 9.43 -20.83
CA GLY A 362 -6.16 8.91 -19.50
C GLY A 362 -4.80 9.35 -19.00
N ALA A 363 -4.38 8.72 -17.92
CA ALA A 363 -3.07 8.96 -17.33
C ALA A 363 -1.96 8.31 -18.17
N SER A 364 -0.82 8.99 -18.22
CA SER A 364 0.41 8.43 -18.78
C SER A 364 1.01 7.39 -17.84
N VAL A 365 1.68 6.40 -18.42
CA VAL A 365 2.25 5.25 -17.71
C VAL A 365 3.66 4.96 -18.23
N GLY A 366 4.50 4.35 -17.39
CA GLY A 366 5.88 4.00 -17.74
C GLY A 366 6.04 2.88 -18.77
N GLY A 367 4.96 2.16 -19.13
CA GLY A 367 4.98 1.13 -20.16
C GLY A 367 3.77 0.21 -20.15
N PRO A 368 3.72 -0.81 -21.03
CA PRO A 368 2.56 -1.69 -21.19
C PRO A 368 2.20 -2.49 -19.93
N ARG A 369 3.18 -2.82 -19.09
CA ARG A 369 3.00 -3.59 -17.86
C ARG A 369 2.90 -2.73 -16.59
N ALA A 370 2.93 -1.41 -16.73
CA ALA A 370 3.01 -0.51 -15.59
C ALA A 370 1.75 -0.60 -14.70
N VAL A 371 1.96 -0.50 -13.38
CA VAL A 371 0.94 -0.31 -12.35
C VAL A 371 1.33 0.93 -11.55
N ASP A 372 1.19 2.08 -12.21
CA ASP A 372 1.85 3.32 -11.82
C ASP A 372 1.01 4.12 -10.83
N LEU A 373 1.59 4.49 -9.68
CA LEU A 373 0.95 5.43 -8.77
C LEU A 373 1.03 6.85 -9.35
N MET A 374 -0.12 7.52 -9.49
CA MET A 374 -0.15 8.91 -9.93
C MET A 374 0.43 9.84 -8.84
N PRO A 375 1.23 10.85 -9.19
CA PRO A 375 1.76 11.84 -8.25
C PRO A 375 0.71 12.90 -7.86
N LEU A 376 -0.57 12.54 -7.89
CA LEU A 376 -1.70 13.39 -7.51
C LEU A 376 -2.64 12.57 -6.63
N PRO A 377 -3.16 13.15 -5.53
CA PRO A 377 -4.31 12.55 -4.85
C PRO A 377 -5.52 12.51 -5.79
N ALA A 378 -6.43 11.57 -5.53
CA ALA A 378 -7.54 11.26 -6.43
C ALA A 378 -8.42 12.47 -6.80
N ASP A 379 -8.69 13.35 -5.84
CA ASP A 379 -9.47 14.58 -6.03
C ASP A 379 -8.81 15.52 -7.05
N ARG A 380 -7.51 15.81 -6.88
CA ARG A 380 -6.75 16.65 -7.82
C ARG A 380 -6.55 15.99 -9.17
N PHE A 381 -6.39 14.67 -9.19
CA PHE A 381 -6.31 13.90 -10.41
C PHE A 381 -7.59 14.09 -11.25
N ALA A 382 -8.77 13.92 -10.63
CA ALA A 382 -10.04 14.12 -11.32
C ALA A 382 -10.25 15.58 -11.75
N ALA A 383 -9.97 16.54 -10.87
CA ALA A 383 -10.13 17.96 -11.17
C ALA A 383 -9.23 18.43 -12.33
N ALA A 384 -7.96 17.99 -12.35
CA ALA A 384 -7.03 18.28 -13.43
C ALA A 384 -7.48 17.62 -14.75
N ALA A 385 -7.91 16.36 -14.72
CA ALA A 385 -8.37 15.68 -15.93
C ALA A 385 -9.65 16.32 -16.51
N MET A 386 -10.63 16.67 -15.68
CA MET A 386 -11.83 17.40 -16.12
C MET A 386 -11.46 18.77 -16.71
N SER A 387 -10.53 19.50 -16.08
CA SER A 387 -10.04 20.79 -16.56
C SER A 387 -9.34 20.67 -17.92
N LEU A 388 -8.57 19.59 -18.15
CA LEU A 388 -7.92 19.31 -19.42
C LEU A 388 -8.93 19.10 -20.56
N VAL A 389 -9.96 18.27 -20.33
CA VAL A 389 -11.00 18.01 -21.35
C VAL A 389 -11.77 19.28 -21.65
N TRP A 390 -12.21 20.01 -20.63
CA TRP A 390 -12.98 21.24 -20.83
C TRP A 390 -12.17 22.32 -21.54
N SER A 391 -10.88 22.42 -21.23
CA SER A 391 -9.97 23.34 -21.92
C SER A 391 -9.93 23.09 -23.42
N ASN A 392 -9.93 21.82 -23.87
CA ASN A 392 -9.98 21.50 -25.29
C ASN A 392 -11.32 21.88 -25.94
N VAL A 393 -12.45 21.72 -25.24
CA VAL A 393 -13.76 22.18 -25.72
C VAL A 393 -13.78 23.71 -25.90
N VAL A 394 -13.24 24.46 -24.94
CA VAL A 394 -13.16 25.92 -25.02
C VAL A 394 -12.25 26.38 -26.16
N VAL A 395 -11.14 25.68 -26.42
CA VAL A 395 -10.27 25.95 -27.58
C VAL A 395 -11.05 25.83 -28.88
N GLU A 396 -11.78 24.73 -29.08
CA GLU A 396 -12.58 24.51 -30.29
C GLU A 396 -13.65 25.60 -30.47
N ASN A 397 -14.36 25.96 -29.40
CA ASN A 397 -15.38 27.01 -29.45
C ASN A 397 -14.76 28.38 -29.81
N ALA A 398 -13.61 28.70 -29.23
CA ALA A 398 -12.93 29.95 -29.53
C ALA A 398 -12.41 29.99 -30.99
N VAL A 399 -11.93 28.88 -31.55
CA VAL A 399 -11.50 28.84 -32.95
C VAL A 399 -12.68 29.02 -33.92
N GLU A 400 -13.84 28.44 -33.61
CA GLU A 400 -15.07 28.65 -34.37
C GLU A 400 -15.53 30.11 -34.34
N ASP A 401 -15.64 30.69 -33.14
CA ASP A 401 -16.02 32.09 -32.92
C ASP A 401 -15.05 33.06 -33.64
N LEU A 402 -13.74 32.77 -33.61
CA LEU A 402 -12.71 33.55 -34.31
C LEU A 402 -12.94 33.50 -35.83
N THR A 403 -13.18 32.31 -36.37
CA THR A 403 -13.44 32.13 -37.80
C THR A 403 -14.67 32.94 -38.23
N GLY A 404 -15.76 32.87 -37.44
CA GLY A 404 -16.97 33.64 -37.70
C GLY A 404 -16.78 35.16 -37.59
N ALA A 405 -16.00 35.62 -36.61
CA ALA A 405 -15.67 37.04 -36.43
C ALA A 405 -14.87 37.59 -37.62
N LEU A 406 -13.88 36.84 -38.12
CA LEU A 406 -13.09 37.23 -39.29
C LEU A 406 -13.97 37.34 -40.54
N GLN A 407 -14.84 36.35 -40.79
CA GLN A 407 -15.78 36.39 -41.93
C GLN A 407 -16.71 37.60 -41.93
N ARG A 408 -17.01 38.15 -40.73
CA ARG A 408 -17.90 39.31 -40.55
C ARG A 408 -17.17 40.64 -40.37
N GLY A 409 -15.84 40.66 -40.45
CA GLY A 409 -15.04 41.86 -40.25
C GLY A 409 -15.03 42.40 -38.82
N GLN A 410 -15.24 41.53 -37.82
CA GLN A 410 -15.37 41.90 -36.41
C GLN A 410 -14.01 41.85 -35.68
N TRP A 411 -13.11 42.76 -36.01
CA TRP A 411 -11.69 42.66 -35.63
C TRP A 411 -11.41 42.58 -34.12
N ARG A 412 -12.06 43.43 -33.32
CA ARG A 412 -11.92 43.37 -31.84
C ARG A 412 -12.44 42.07 -31.23
N VAL A 413 -13.47 41.48 -31.85
CA VAL A 413 -13.98 40.18 -31.43
C VAL A 413 -12.96 39.10 -31.78
N ALA A 414 -12.38 39.14 -32.99
CA ALA A 414 -11.32 38.23 -33.40
C ALA A 414 -10.11 38.26 -32.44
N GLU A 415 -9.61 39.45 -32.06
CA GLU A 415 -8.52 39.60 -31.08
C GLU A 415 -8.85 38.96 -29.73
N THR A 416 -10.04 39.27 -29.19
CA THR A 416 -10.46 38.79 -27.86
C THR A 416 -10.62 37.27 -27.86
N THR A 417 -11.22 36.73 -28.92
CA THR A 417 -11.43 35.29 -29.07
C THR A 417 -10.12 34.54 -29.29
N ALA A 418 -9.17 35.11 -30.05
CA ALA A 418 -7.83 34.52 -30.20
C ALA A 418 -7.11 34.43 -28.84
N ARG A 419 -7.17 35.49 -28.02
CA ARG A 419 -6.63 35.44 -26.64
C ARG A 419 -7.30 34.34 -25.82
N ARG A 420 -8.64 34.25 -25.85
CA ARG A 420 -9.39 33.18 -25.16
C ARG A 420 -8.92 31.79 -25.56
N ALA A 421 -8.65 31.55 -26.85
CA ALA A 421 -8.12 30.28 -27.33
C ALA A 421 -6.71 30.00 -26.78
N VAL A 422 -5.82 31.00 -26.73
CA VAL A 422 -4.48 30.86 -26.14
C VAL A 422 -4.57 30.49 -24.65
N HIS A 423 -5.36 31.22 -23.88
CA HIS A 423 -5.55 30.94 -22.45
C HIS A 423 -6.14 29.53 -22.24
N ALA A 424 -7.15 29.14 -23.00
CA ALA A 424 -7.74 27.81 -22.90
C ALA A 424 -6.73 26.69 -23.23
N ALA A 425 -5.91 26.86 -24.26
CA ALA A 425 -4.86 25.89 -24.59
C ALA A 425 -3.83 25.78 -23.45
N LEU A 426 -3.39 26.91 -22.86
CA LEU A 426 -2.51 26.89 -21.70
C LEU A 426 -3.15 26.21 -20.48
N ARG A 427 -4.44 26.45 -20.19
CA ARG A 427 -5.15 25.71 -19.12
C ARG A 427 -5.07 24.20 -19.31
N GLY A 428 -5.22 23.74 -20.56
CA GLY A 428 -5.04 22.34 -20.94
C GLY A 428 -3.63 21.84 -20.63
N LEU A 429 -2.60 22.59 -21.03
CA LEU A 429 -1.20 22.27 -20.75
C LEU A 429 -0.92 22.12 -19.24
N PHE A 430 -1.30 23.10 -18.42
CA PHE A 430 -1.10 23.04 -16.98
C PHE A 430 -1.85 21.87 -16.33
N SER A 431 -3.09 21.63 -16.77
CA SER A 431 -3.92 20.53 -16.29
C SER A 431 -3.31 19.17 -16.63
N ALA A 432 -2.74 19.01 -17.84
CA ALA A 432 -2.05 17.80 -18.27
C ALA A 432 -0.83 17.46 -17.39
N HIS A 433 -0.20 18.48 -16.81
CA HIS A 433 0.91 18.32 -15.85
C HIS A 433 0.45 18.28 -14.38
N GLY A 434 -0.86 18.22 -14.13
CA GLY A 434 -1.43 18.05 -12.79
C GLY A 434 -1.47 19.32 -11.94
N VAL A 435 -1.31 20.50 -12.55
CA VAL A 435 -1.42 21.77 -11.82
C VAL A 435 -2.89 22.02 -11.51
N ASN A 436 -3.27 21.86 -10.24
CA ASN A 436 -4.60 22.13 -9.75
C ASN A 436 -4.56 22.59 -8.27
N PRO A 437 -5.23 23.69 -7.89
CA PRO A 437 -5.98 24.61 -8.76
C PRO A 437 -5.08 25.33 -9.78
N LEU A 438 -5.66 25.77 -10.90
CA LEU A 438 -4.94 26.49 -11.94
C LEU A 438 -4.60 27.92 -11.50
N PRO A 439 -3.48 28.51 -11.96
CA PRO A 439 -3.26 29.95 -11.89
C PRO A 439 -4.40 30.73 -12.60
N ALA A 440 -4.52 32.02 -12.29
CA ALA A 440 -5.41 32.90 -13.05
C ALA A 440 -5.01 32.89 -14.53
N ASP A 441 -5.99 32.95 -15.44
CA ASP A 441 -5.73 32.84 -16.88
C ASP A 441 -4.72 33.87 -17.36
N THR A 442 -4.79 35.10 -16.84
CA THR A 442 -3.87 36.21 -17.16
C THR A 442 -2.43 35.99 -16.70
N ASP A 443 -2.16 34.97 -15.87
CA ASP A 443 -0.84 34.62 -15.35
C ASP A 443 -0.26 33.35 -15.97
N LEU A 444 -1.05 32.55 -16.70
CA LEU A 444 -0.62 31.25 -17.21
C LEU A 444 0.65 31.31 -18.06
N ALA A 445 0.74 32.27 -18.99
CA ALA A 445 1.92 32.42 -19.84
C ALA A 445 3.20 32.77 -19.03
N ARG A 446 3.05 33.55 -17.96
CA ARG A 446 4.16 33.90 -17.05
C ARG A 446 4.56 32.79 -16.08
N ARG A 447 3.74 31.75 -15.94
CA ARG A 447 3.93 30.67 -14.95
C ARG A 447 4.35 29.34 -15.55
N LEU A 448 4.92 29.35 -16.76
CA LEU A 448 5.48 28.14 -17.37
C LEU A 448 6.64 27.53 -16.56
N ASP A 449 7.21 28.28 -15.60
CA ASP A 449 8.18 27.77 -14.63
C ASP A 449 7.62 26.63 -13.74
N LEU A 450 6.29 26.50 -13.64
CA LEU A 450 5.62 25.38 -12.97
C LEU A 450 5.64 24.08 -13.78
N LEU A 451 6.03 24.14 -15.06
CA LEU A 451 6.02 23.02 -15.99
C LEU A 451 7.45 22.58 -16.34
N PRO A 452 7.62 21.37 -16.93
CA PRO A 452 8.92 20.94 -17.44
C PRO A 452 9.53 21.93 -18.45
N SER A 453 10.86 22.07 -18.45
CA SER A 453 11.57 23.11 -19.20
C SER A 453 11.43 23.01 -20.73
N ASP A 454 11.11 21.83 -21.25
CA ASP A 454 10.81 21.60 -22.67
C ASP A 454 9.50 22.26 -23.14
N THR A 455 8.64 22.68 -22.19
CA THR A 455 7.44 23.48 -22.49
C THR A 455 7.73 24.97 -22.67
N ALA A 456 8.94 25.46 -22.34
CA ALA A 456 9.29 26.88 -22.41
C ALA A 456 8.97 27.56 -23.76
N PRO A 457 9.26 26.96 -24.93
CA PRO A 457 8.98 27.64 -26.19
C PRO A 457 7.48 27.61 -26.59
N ILE A 458 6.61 26.91 -25.84
CA ILE A 458 5.16 27.12 -25.92
C ILE A 458 4.80 28.47 -25.26
N GLY A 459 5.43 28.81 -24.13
CA GLY A 459 5.19 30.06 -23.40
C GLY A 459 5.58 31.29 -24.21
N GLU A 460 6.75 31.25 -24.84
CA GLU A 460 7.22 32.33 -25.73
C GLU A 460 6.24 32.58 -26.89
N HIS A 461 5.70 31.52 -27.49
CA HIS A 461 4.72 31.62 -28.56
C HIS A 461 3.35 32.12 -28.05
N ALA A 462 2.94 31.72 -26.85
CA ALA A 462 1.73 32.22 -26.22
C ALA A 462 1.83 33.72 -25.94
N ASP A 463 2.96 34.18 -25.39
CA ASP A 463 3.20 35.60 -25.12
C ASP A 463 3.10 36.43 -26.40
N ASP A 464 3.73 36.00 -27.49
CA ASP A 464 3.62 36.66 -28.79
C ASP A 464 2.15 36.79 -29.25
N LEU A 465 1.40 35.68 -29.26
CA LEU A 465 0.00 35.66 -29.70
C LEU A 465 -0.92 36.55 -28.84
N LEU A 466 -0.67 36.67 -27.54
CA LEU A 466 -1.49 37.47 -26.63
C LEU A 466 -1.42 38.97 -26.93
N TRP A 467 -0.32 39.45 -27.53
CA TRP A 467 -0.12 40.87 -27.85
C TRP A 467 -0.50 41.26 -29.29
N ARG A 468 -0.87 40.30 -30.15
CA ARG A 468 -1.24 40.58 -31.54
C ARG A 468 -2.55 41.35 -31.66
N THR A 469 -2.63 42.18 -32.69
CA THR A 469 -3.79 43.00 -33.05
C THR A 469 -4.28 42.64 -34.46
N VAL A 470 -5.59 42.81 -34.70
CA VAL A 470 -6.24 42.57 -35.99
C VAL A 470 -6.91 43.88 -36.41
N ASP A 471 -6.51 44.42 -37.55
CA ASP A 471 -7.08 45.62 -38.17
C ASP A 471 -7.48 45.38 -39.65
N THR A 472 -7.07 44.25 -40.22
CA THR A 472 -7.32 43.84 -41.59
C THR A 472 -7.62 42.33 -41.67
N GLN A 473 -8.22 41.92 -42.79
CA GLN A 473 -8.46 40.50 -43.09
C GLN A 473 -7.16 39.70 -43.14
N GLU A 474 -6.11 40.25 -43.77
CA GLU A 474 -4.81 39.60 -43.93
C GLU A 474 -4.13 39.32 -42.58
N HIS A 475 -4.16 40.30 -41.66
CA HIS A 475 -3.67 40.09 -40.30
C HIS A 475 -4.51 39.07 -39.52
N GLY A 476 -5.83 39.07 -39.73
CA GLY A 476 -6.73 38.09 -39.13
C GLY A 476 -6.45 36.65 -39.59
N ASP A 477 -6.24 36.43 -40.89
CA ASP A 477 -5.94 35.12 -41.47
C ASP A 477 -4.56 34.61 -41.03
N ALA A 478 -3.57 35.50 -40.92
CA ALA A 478 -2.25 35.19 -40.36
C ALA A 478 -2.37 34.74 -38.88
N LEU A 479 -3.09 35.51 -38.06
CA LEU A 479 -3.32 35.19 -36.65
C LEU A 479 -4.02 33.83 -36.48
N LEU A 480 -5.05 33.55 -37.28
CA LEU A 480 -5.75 32.26 -37.23
C LEU A 480 -4.82 31.09 -37.57
N THR A 481 -3.93 31.26 -38.56
CA THR A 481 -2.96 30.25 -38.97
C THR A 481 -1.93 29.95 -37.88
N GLU A 482 -1.38 30.98 -37.25
CA GLU A 482 -0.42 30.82 -36.15
C GLU A 482 -1.08 30.28 -34.89
N LEU A 483 -2.30 30.73 -34.57
CA LEU A 483 -3.06 30.19 -33.44
C LEU A 483 -3.32 28.68 -33.61
N ARG A 484 -3.68 28.23 -34.81
CA ARG A 484 -3.82 26.79 -35.10
C ARG A 484 -2.50 26.04 -34.93
N THR A 485 -1.38 26.65 -35.34
CA THR A 485 -0.04 26.08 -35.14
C THR A 485 0.31 25.97 -33.66
N PHE A 486 -0.01 26.99 -32.87
CA PHE A 486 0.15 26.99 -31.42
C PHE A 486 -0.70 25.91 -30.74
N ILE A 487 -1.99 25.83 -31.09
CA ILE A 487 -2.91 24.81 -30.56
C ILE A 487 -2.41 23.40 -30.89
N ALA A 488 -1.98 23.15 -32.13
CA ALA A 488 -1.42 21.87 -32.53
C ALA A 488 -0.18 21.51 -31.71
N ARG A 489 0.71 22.49 -31.47
CA ARG A 489 1.89 22.30 -30.61
C ARG A 489 1.53 21.95 -29.17
N VAL A 490 0.55 22.64 -28.58
CA VAL A 490 0.07 22.35 -27.23
C VAL A 490 -0.56 20.95 -27.18
N ARG A 491 -1.41 20.61 -28.16
CA ARG A 491 -2.03 19.28 -28.26
C ARG A 491 -1.00 18.16 -28.37
N GLY A 492 0.06 18.36 -29.13
CA GLY A 492 1.18 17.42 -29.21
C GLY A 492 1.89 17.24 -27.88
N ALA A 493 2.12 18.33 -27.14
CA ALA A 493 2.76 18.28 -25.83
C ALA A 493 1.91 17.56 -24.75
N VAL A 494 0.57 17.60 -24.86
CA VAL A 494 -0.35 16.98 -23.89
C VAL A 494 -0.94 15.64 -24.35
N GLY A 495 -0.53 15.12 -25.51
CA GLY A 495 -1.10 13.91 -26.10
C GLY A 495 -2.59 14.03 -26.45
N ALA A 496 -3.03 15.22 -26.86
CA ALA A 496 -4.39 15.52 -27.29
C ALA A 496 -4.52 15.74 -28.80
N ASP A 497 -3.57 15.25 -29.60
CA ASP A 497 -3.57 15.36 -31.07
C ASP A 497 -4.83 14.75 -31.70
N SER A 498 -5.39 13.73 -31.06
CA SER A 498 -6.60 13.03 -31.51
C SER A 498 -7.87 13.53 -30.82
N PHE A 499 -7.86 14.70 -30.16
CA PHE A 499 -9.08 15.24 -29.57
C PHE A 499 -10.10 15.57 -30.67
N PRO A 500 -11.39 15.22 -30.54
CA PRO A 500 -12.37 15.43 -31.60
C PRO A 500 -12.54 16.91 -31.96
N LEU A 501 -12.65 17.20 -33.26
CA LEU A 501 -13.10 18.50 -33.77
C LEU A 501 -14.59 18.65 -33.43
N SER A 502 -14.83 19.18 -32.23
CA SER A 502 -16.08 19.04 -31.47
C SER A 502 -17.30 19.62 -32.18
N PHE A 503 -17.10 20.52 -33.14
CA PHE A 503 -18.17 21.23 -33.85
C PHE A 503 -18.26 20.88 -35.35
N GLU A 504 -17.44 19.94 -35.84
CA GLU A 504 -17.47 19.55 -37.26
C GLU A 504 -18.69 18.68 -37.61
N SER A 505 -19.14 17.83 -36.67
CA SER A 505 -20.27 16.92 -36.90
C SER A 505 -20.97 16.52 -35.60
N ALA A 506 -22.17 15.94 -35.72
CA ALA A 506 -22.89 15.39 -34.57
C ALA A 506 -22.15 14.21 -33.92
N ASP A 507 -21.38 13.45 -34.70
CA ASP A 507 -20.62 12.29 -34.22
C ASP A 507 -19.36 12.72 -33.45
N THR A 508 -18.64 13.74 -33.93
CA THR A 508 -17.50 14.30 -33.20
C THR A 508 -17.94 14.99 -31.92
N TRP A 509 -19.09 15.66 -31.91
CA TRP A 509 -19.68 16.20 -30.67
C TRP A 509 -20.06 15.10 -29.67
N ARG A 510 -20.63 13.99 -30.14
CA ARG A 510 -20.93 12.84 -29.27
C ARG A 510 -19.66 12.28 -28.63
N ALA A 511 -18.59 12.10 -29.42
CA ALA A 511 -17.30 11.63 -28.91
C ALA A 511 -16.72 12.57 -27.84
N THR A 512 -16.85 13.89 -28.01
CA THR A 512 -16.44 14.87 -27.00
C THR A 512 -17.23 14.73 -25.69
N LEU A 513 -18.55 14.53 -25.78
CA LEU A 513 -19.40 14.34 -24.61
C LEU A 513 -19.11 13.03 -23.87
N GLU A 514 -18.84 11.94 -24.58
CA GLU A 514 -18.47 10.65 -23.99
C GLU A 514 -17.15 10.78 -23.20
N LEU A 515 -16.12 11.41 -23.78
CA LEU A 515 -14.86 11.70 -23.08
C LEU A 515 -15.06 12.55 -21.83
N GLY A 516 -15.87 13.61 -21.92
CA GLY A 516 -16.20 14.45 -20.77
C GLY A 516 -16.93 13.67 -19.68
N TYR A 517 -17.89 12.83 -20.06
CA TYR A 517 -18.71 12.05 -19.15
C TYR A 517 -17.89 11.06 -18.30
N ASP A 518 -16.92 10.37 -18.91
CA ASP A 518 -16.06 9.42 -18.19
C ASP A 518 -15.30 10.08 -17.04
N TRP A 519 -14.72 11.26 -17.29
CA TRP A 519 -14.00 12.02 -16.27
C TRP A 519 -14.94 12.63 -15.21
N LEU A 520 -16.11 13.11 -15.63
CA LEU A 520 -17.11 13.65 -14.72
C LEU A 520 -17.61 12.59 -13.72
N ARG A 521 -17.73 11.34 -14.14
CA ARG A 521 -18.12 10.25 -13.23
C ARG A 521 -17.10 10.01 -12.12
N ILE A 522 -15.80 10.09 -12.44
CA ILE A 522 -14.73 10.00 -11.43
C ILE A 522 -14.80 11.20 -10.50
N GLY A 523 -14.94 12.41 -11.05
CA GLY A 523 -15.06 13.64 -10.27
C GLY A 523 -16.25 13.60 -9.30
N ALA A 524 -17.43 13.21 -9.79
CA ALA A 524 -18.63 13.04 -8.99
C ALA A 524 -18.48 11.97 -7.90
N HIS A 525 -17.82 10.84 -8.22
CA HIS A 525 -17.52 9.83 -7.20
C HIS A 525 -16.65 10.41 -6.08
N LEU A 526 -15.70 11.29 -6.41
CA LEU A 526 -14.73 11.87 -5.49
C LEU A 526 -15.17 13.18 -4.82
N ASP A 527 -16.41 13.63 -5.08
CA ASP A 527 -16.92 14.92 -4.62
C ASP A 527 -16.05 16.11 -5.09
N ALA A 528 -15.44 15.99 -6.28
CA ALA A 528 -14.62 17.05 -6.86
C ALA A 528 -15.49 18.20 -7.37
N GLU A 529 -14.96 19.43 -7.28
CA GLU A 529 -15.61 20.60 -7.85
C GLU A 529 -15.69 20.47 -9.39
N LEU A 530 -16.89 20.65 -9.94
CA LEU A 530 -17.12 20.54 -11.38
C LEU A 530 -16.73 21.86 -12.06
N PRO A 531 -16.13 21.80 -13.26
CA PRO A 531 -15.58 22.99 -13.92
C PRO A 531 -16.65 23.99 -14.40
N ILE A 532 -17.88 23.53 -14.64
CA ILE A 532 -19.03 24.32 -15.10
C ILE A 532 -20.36 23.70 -14.62
N GLU A 533 -21.46 24.45 -14.65
CA GLU A 533 -22.77 23.96 -14.20
C GLU A 533 -23.39 22.96 -15.19
N GLU A 534 -23.20 23.14 -16.49
CA GLU A 534 -23.75 22.27 -17.55
C GLU A 534 -23.10 20.87 -17.52
N ALA A 535 -21.95 20.72 -16.85
CA ALA A 535 -21.37 19.41 -16.56
C ALA A 535 -22.24 18.59 -15.58
N ARG A 536 -23.04 19.25 -14.72
CA ARG A 536 -24.06 18.58 -13.88
C ARG A 536 -25.17 18.00 -14.75
N ASP A 537 -25.57 18.71 -15.80
CA ASP A 537 -26.61 18.24 -16.72
C ASP A 537 -26.13 17.04 -17.54
N LEU A 538 -24.86 17.04 -17.97
CA LEU A 538 -24.26 15.88 -18.65
C LEU A 538 -24.19 14.64 -17.75
N LEU A 539 -23.93 14.84 -16.45
CA LEU A 539 -23.98 13.78 -15.44
C LEU A 539 -25.42 13.25 -15.23
N ALA A 540 -26.39 14.16 -15.10
CA ALA A 540 -27.80 13.81 -14.91
C ALA A 540 -28.40 13.12 -16.15
N GLY A 541 -27.94 13.48 -17.35
CA GLY A 541 -28.33 12.88 -18.62
C GLY A 541 -27.60 11.59 -18.99
N HIS A 542 -26.79 11.01 -18.09
CA HIS A 542 -25.99 9.80 -18.37
C HIS A 542 -25.11 9.89 -19.64
N GLY A 543 -24.55 11.07 -19.92
CA GLY A 543 -23.76 11.30 -21.13
C GLY A 543 -24.58 11.55 -22.41
N THR A 544 -25.92 11.59 -22.32
CA THR A 544 -26.80 11.97 -23.43
C THR A 544 -27.21 13.44 -23.37
N ARG A 545 -27.60 14.00 -24.54
CA ARG A 545 -28.04 15.40 -24.62
C ARG A 545 -29.29 15.59 -23.74
N PRO A 546 -29.38 16.69 -22.95
CA PRO A 546 -30.53 16.96 -22.08
C PRO A 546 -31.89 17.00 -22.81
N HIS A 547 -31.88 17.19 -24.13
CA HIS A 547 -33.09 17.33 -24.95
C HIS A 547 -33.35 16.15 -25.91
N GLN A 548 -32.61 15.05 -25.77
CA GLN A 548 -32.87 13.80 -26.51
C GLN A 548 -33.38 12.65 -25.62
N ALA A 549 -33.41 12.83 -24.29
CA ALA A 549 -34.13 11.95 -23.39
C ALA A 549 -35.64 12.26 -23.47
N GLY A 550 -36.28 11.77 -24.53
CA GLY A 550 -37.74 11.74 -24.72
C GLY A 550 -38.21 10.32 -24.84
#